data_AF-A0A9P5YLU7-F1
#
_entry.id   AF-A0A9P5YLU7-F1
#
_cell.length_a   1.000
_cell.length_b   1.000
_cell.length_c   1.000
_cell.angle_alpha   90.00
_cell.angle_beta   90.00
_cell.angle_gamma   90.00
#
_symmetry.space_group_name_H-M   'P 1'
#
loop_
_entity.id
_entity.type
_entity.pdbx_description
1 polymer ?
#
loop_
_entity_poly.entity_id
_entity_poly.type
_entity_poly.pdbx_seq_one_letter_code
_entity_poly.pdbx_strand_id
1 'polypeptide(L)'
;QHPGYAKLVNFCRVALEDHQLALGWMDTVCINKSSSSELDESIRSMYKWYEMAGVCITYLAETDSLSDMPNDAWFTRGWTLQELIAPKHVKFYMRTWNRLIGSHSSDKKDDTIHRIIESATTIAANELQYPDVVSISRKMQWAASRQVTRAEDGAYSLMGLLGVSMSIAYGEGAEHAFIRLLKGILSTSNTDVLDVFNWGG
;
A
#
# COMPACT_ATOMS: atom_id res chain seq x y z
N GLN A 1 -20.34 17.30 10.97
CA GLN A 1 -19.95 15.87 11.01
C GLN A 1 -18.46 15.78 10.68
N HIS A 2 -17.67 14.96 11.37
CA HIS A 2 -16.23 14.86 11.12
C HIS A 2 -15.99 14.21 9.74
N PRO A 3 -15.10 14.73 8.88
CA PRO A 3 -14.86 14.19 7.54
C PRO A 3 -14.55 12.69 7.50
N GLY A 4 -13.84 12.19 8.53
CA GLY A 4 -13.52 10.77 8.67
C GLY A 4 -14.75 9.85 8.83
N TYR A 5 -15.84 10.33 9.44
CA TYR A 5 -17.06 9.52 9.60
C TYR A 5 -17.77 9.29 8.26
N ALA A 6 -17.85 10.33 7.42
CA ALA A 6 -18.42 10.21 6.07
C ALA A 6 -17.61 9.23 5.21
N LYS A 7 -16.28 9.24 5.34
CA LYS A 7 -15.39 8.27 4.67
C LYS A 7 -15.70 6.82 5.09
N LEU A 8 -15.86 6.56 6.40
CA LEU A 8 -16.22 5.24 6.89
C LEU A 8 -17.60 4.78 6.39
N VAL A 9 -18.62 5.64 6.47
CA VAL A 9 -19.98 5.31 6.02
C VAL A 9 -19.99 4.96 4.53
N ASN A 10 -19.34 5.78 3.70
CA ASN A 10 -19.27 5.51 2.27
C ASN A 10 -18.45 4.26 1.95
N PHE A 11 -17.35 4.01 2.66
CA PHE A 11 -16.58 2.77 2.53
C PHE A 11 -17.45 1.54 2.80
N CYS A 12 -18.18 1.51 3.92
CA CYS A 12 -19.09 0.41 4.22
C CYS A 12 -20.21 0.27 3.18
N ARG A 13 -20.75 1.39 2.69
CA ARG A 13 -21.76 1.42 1.65
C ARG A 13 -21.25 0.76 0.37
N VAL A 14 -20.12 1.19 -0.18
CA VAL A 14 -19.58 0.63 -1.43
C VAL A 14 -19.11 -0.82 -1.25
N ALA A 15 -18.59 -1.18 -0.08
CA ALA A 15 -18.21 -2.56 0.21
C ALA A 15 -19.43 -3.51 0.13
N LEU A 16 -20.58 -3.09 0.65
CA LEU A 16 -21.81 -3.87 0.60
C LEU A 16 -22.49 -3.81 -0.77
N GLU A 17 -22.73 -2.61 -1.30
CA GLU A 17 -23.52 -2.39 -2.52
C GLU A 17 -22.79 -2.85 -3.78
N ASP A 18 -21.50 -2.49 -3.93
CA ASP A 18 -20.75 -2.76 -5.17
C ASP A 18 -20.02 -4.11 -5.13
N HIS A 19 -19.66 -4.59 -3.93
CA HIS A 19 -18.81 -5.78 -3.75
C HIS A 19 -19.44 -6.90 -2.92
N GLN A 20 -20.62 -6.71 -2.34
CA GLN A 20 -21.35 -7.71 -1.56
C GLN A 20 -20.53 -8.26 -0.37
N LEU A 21 -19.75 -7.39 0.26
CA LEU A 21 -18.93 -7.73 1.43
C LEU A 21 -19.58 -7.22 2.72
N ALA A 22 -19.75 -8.14 3.67
CA ALA A 22 -20.32 -7.84 4.99
C ALA A 22 -19.28 -7.34 6.00
N LEU A 23 -17.99 -7.55 5.73
CA LEU A 23 -16.88 -7.17 6.59
C LEU A 23 -15.92 -6.26 5.83
N GLY A 24 -15.44 -5.22 6.51
CA GLY A 24 -14.46 -4.30 5.99
C GLY A 24 -13.40 -4.00 7.05
N TRP A 25 -12.17 -3.76 6.60
CA TRP A 25 -11.06 -3.37 7.45
C TRP A 25 -10.53 -2.02 7.00
N MET A 26 -10.31 -1.11 7.95
CA MET A 26 -9.70 0.19 7.72
C MET A 26 -8.79 0.53 8.90
N ASP A 27 -7.52 0.81 8.63
CA ASP A 27 -6.47 1.07 9.63
C ASP A 27 -6.88 2.09 10.72
N THR A 28 -7.62 3.13 10.33
CA THR A 28 -8.06 4.20 11.23
C THR A 28 -9.12 3.78 12.23
N VAL A 29 -9.85 2.68 11.98
CA VAL A 29 -10.96 2.21 12.81
C VAL A 29 -10.66 0.85 13.44
N CYS A 30 -9.98 -0.03 12.70
CA CYS A 30 -9.76 -1.42 13.09
C CYS A 30 -8.44 -1.66 13.83
N ILE A 31 -7.57 -0.64 13.96
CA ILE A 31 -6.36 -0.73 14.77
C ILE A 31 -6.52 0.15 16.00
N ASN A 32 -6.46 -0.46 17.18
CA ASN A 32 -6.33 0.29 18.43
C ASN A 32 -4.93 0.89 18.57
N LYS A 33 -4.78 2.13 18.10
CA LYS A 33 -3.50 2.86 18.16
C LYS A 33 -3.07 3.22 19.59
N SER A 34 -3.93 3.01 20.61
CA SER A 34 -3.59 3.19 22.02
C SER A 34 -2.97 1.94 22.66
N SER A 35 -3.09 0.78 22.03
CA SER A 35 -2.46 -0.47 22.47
C SER A 35 -1.20 -0.72 21.66
N SER A 36 -0.02 -0.61 22.30
CA SER A 36 1.26 -0.80 21.59
C SER A 36 1.41 -2.22 21.03
N SER A 37 0.92 -3.24 21.74
CA SER A 37 0.97 -4.63 21.27
C SER A 37 0.06 -4.86 20.07
N GLU A 38 -1.16 -4.31 20.09
CA GLU A 38 -2.09 -4.45 18.97
C GLU A 38 -1.62 -3.65 17.75
N LEU A 39 -1.06 -2.45 17.97
CA LEU A 39 -0.47 -1.64 16.91
C LEU A 39 0.69 -2.37 16.23
N ASP A 40 1.60 -2.96 17.02
CA ASP A 40 2.72 -3.76 16.51
C ASP A 40 2.23 -4.96 15.69
N GLU A 41 1.31 -5.74 16.24
CA GLU A 41 0.74 -6.91 15.55
C GLU A 41 0.02 -6.51 14.25
N SER A 42 -0.74 -5.41 14.30
CA SER A 42 -1.50 -4.92 13.15
C SER A 42 -0.59 -4.46 12.03
N ILE A 43 0.44 -3.67 12.36
CA ILE A 43 1.39 -3.20 11.35
C ILE A 43 2.14 -4.39 10.73
N ARG A 44 2.55 -5.38 11.53
CA ARG A 44 3.20 -6.62 11.04
C ARG A 44 2.28 -7.49 10.16
N SER A 45 0.97 -7.37 10.34
CA SER A 45 -0.02 -8.18 9.61
C SER A 45 -0.61 -7.48 8.40
N MET A 46 -0.46 -6.15 8.30
CA MET A 46 -1.21 -5.32 7.35
C MET A 46 -1.02 -5.73 5.88
N TYR A 47 0.22 -6.04 5.46
CA TYR A 47 0.48 -6.51 4.11
C TYR A 47 -0.30 -7.79 3.78
N LYS A 48 -0.32 -8.74 4.71
CA LYS A 48 -1.04 -10.00 4.57
C LYS A 48 -2.56 -9.78 4.55
N TRP A 49 -3.07 -8.84 5.32
CA TRP A 49 -4.49 -8.48 5.27
C TRP A 49 -4.88 -7.92 3.91
N TYR A 50 -4.04 -7.05 3.31
CA TYR A 50 -4.25 -6.57 1.94
C TYR A 50 -4.17 -7.69 0.90
N GLU A 51 -3.18 -8.59 1.02
CA GLU A 51 -3.02 -9.75 0.13
C GLU A 51 -4.23 -10.69 0.14
N MET A 52 -4.79 -10.92 1.33
CA MET A 52 -5.92 -11.83 1.55
C MET A 52 -7.29 -11.16 1.34
N ALA A 53 -7.35 -9.85 1.17
CA ALA A 53 -8.61 -9.13 0.98
C ALA A 53 -9.31 -9.56 -0.32
N GLY A 54 -10.64 -9.69 -0.28
CA GLY A 54 -11.46 -9.96 -1.47
C GLY A 54 -11.40 -8.80 -2.49
N VAL A 55 -11.36 -7.57 -1.98
CA VAL A 55 -11.12 -6.33 -2.74
C VAL A 55 -10.44 -5.32 -1.81
N CYS A 56 -9.48 -4.59 -2.35
CA CYS A 56 -8.98 -3.36 -1.73
C CYS A 56 -9.67 -2.17 -2.40
N ILE A 57 -10.48 -1.45 -1.62
CA ILE A 57 -11.20 -0.24 -2.06
C ILE A 57 -10.29 0.95 -1.82
N THR A 58 -9.76 1.52 -2.90
CA THR A 58 -8.85 2.66 -2.86
C THR A 58 -9.61 3.94 -3.13
N TYR A 59 -9.77 4.78 -2.10
CA TYR A 59 -10.39 6.09 -2.21
C TYR A 59 -9.36 7.17 -2.55
N LEU A 60 -9.48 7.73 -3.75
CA LEU A 60 -8.66 8.81 -4.29
C LEU A 60 -9.34 10.15 -3.99
N ALA A 61 -8.85 10.84 -2.96
CA ALA A 61 -9.51 12.02 -2.41
C ALA A 61 -9.39 13.26 -3.31
N GLU A 62 -8.43 13.26 -4.23
CA GLU A 62 -8.09 14.40 -5.09
C GLU A 62 -8.43 14.14 -6.57
N THR A 63 -9.02 12.97 -6.86
CA THR A 63 -9.33 12.53 -8.22
C THR A 63 -10.81 12.70 -8.55
N ASP A 64 -11.12 13.43 -9.62
CA ASP A 64 -12.47 13.55 -10.20
C ASP A 64 -12.59 12.84 -11.57
N SER A 65 -11.46 12.49 -12.20
CA SER A 65 -11.41 11.81 -13.49
C SER A 65 -10.08 11.08 -13.69
N LEU A 66 -9.96 10.28 -14.76
CA LEU A 66 -8.72 9.56 -15.11
C LEU A 66 -7.51 10.49 -15.30
N SER A 67 -7.70 11.73 -15.76
CA SER A 67 -6.60 12.67 -15.97
C SER A 67 -5.99 13.18 -14.67
N ASP A 68 -6.77 13.19 -13.59
CA ASP A 68 -6.35 13.77 -12.30
C ASP A 68 -5.73 12.72 -11.38
N MET A 69 -6.07 11.44 -11.61
CA MET A 69 -5.58 10.29 -10.84
C MET A 69 -4.05 10.29 -10.60
N PRO A 70 -3.17 10.54 -11.59
CA PRO A 70 -1.73 10.51 -11.35
C PRO A 70 -1.25 11.51 -10.28
N ASN A 71 -2.00 12.59 -10.07
CA ASN A 71 -1.63 13.67 -9.16
C ASN A 71 -2.15 13.47 -7.74
N ASP A 72 -2.95 12.42 -7.49
CA ASP A 72 -3.51 12.15 -6.17
C ASP A 72 -2.39 11.79 -5.17
N ALA A 73 -2.42 12.42 -3.99
CA ALA A 73 -1.43 12.16 -2.94
C ALA A 73 -1.38 10.69 -2.51
N TRP A 74 -2.40 9.88 -2.80
CA TRP A 74 -2.33 8.44 -2.58
C TRP A 74 -1.13 7.77 -3.26
N PHE A 75 -0.69 8.22 -4.44
CA PHE A 75 0.46 7.61 -5.14
C PHE A 75 1.81 7.90 -4.47
N THR A 76 1.90 8.99 -3.73
CA THR A 76 3.14 9.44 -3.10
C THR A 76 3.26 9.06 -1.62
N ARG A 77 2.23 8.50 -0.99
CA ARG A 77 2.30 8.08 0.42
C ARG A 77 3.02 6.73 0.58
N GLY A 78 3.81 6.57 1.65
CA GLY A 78 4.59 5.34 1.88
C GLY A 78 3.73 4.07 2.00
N TRP A 79 2.77 4.07 2.94
CA TRP A 79 1.94 2.90 3.24
C TRP A 79 1.04 2.44 2.08
N THR A 80 0.68 3.34 1.17
CA THR A 80 -0.19 3.02 0.02
C THR A 80 0.52 2.17 -1.03
N LEU A 81 1.86 2.03 -0.96
CA LEU A 81 2.58 1.04 -1.78
C LEU A 81 2.08 -0.37 -1.50
N GLN A 82 1.85 -0.73 -0.23
CA GLN A 82 1.34 -2.05 0.11
C GLN A 82 -0.12 -2.22 -0.34
N GLU A 83 -0.94 -1.17 -0.18
CA GLU A 83 -2.31 -1.13 -0.72
C GLU A 83 -2.35 -1.31 -2.23
N LEU A 84 -1.35 -0.77 -2.93
CA LEU A 84 -1.21 -0.93 -4.38
C LEU A 84 -0.68 -2.31 -4.74
N ILE A 85 0.28 -2.90 -4.04
CA ILE A 85 0.93 -4.13 -4.51
C ILE A 85 0.26 -5.39 -3.99
N ALA A 86 0.00 -5.49 -2.69
CA ALA A 86 -0.39 -6.73 -2.04
C ALA A 86 -1.75 -7.31 -2.53
N PRO A 87 -2.83 -6.51 -2.69
CA PRO A 87 -4.13 -7.08 -3.04
C PRO A 87 -4.18 -7.64 -4.45
N LYS A 88 -4.83 -8.80 -4.62
CA LYS A 88 -5.09 -9.38 -5.96
C LYS A 88 -6.15 -8.58 -6.74
N HIS A 89 -7.06 -7.92 -6.02
CA HIS A 89 -8.14 -7.13 -6.59
C HIS A 89 -8.19 -5.74 -5.96
N VAL A 90 -8.06 -4.69 -6.78
CA VAL A 90 -8.13 -3.30 -6.36
C VAL A 90 -9.21 -2.59 -7.15
N LYS A 91 -9.92 -1.69 -6.47
CA LYS A 91 -10.92 -0.81 -7.06
C LYS A 91 -10.72 0.63 -6.64
N PHE A 92 -10.53 1.50 -7.63
CA PHE A 92 -10.35 2.93 -7.41
C PHE A 92 -11.70 3.65 -7.40
N TYR A 93 -11.90 4.44 -6.36
CA TYR A 93 -13.06 5.30 -6.17
C TYR A 93 -12.60 6.76 -6.16
N MET A 94 -13.30 7.59 -6.93
CA MET A 94 -13.07 9.03 -6.99
C MET A 94 -13.53 9.72 -5.71
N ARG A 95 -13.24 11.02 -5.57
CA ARG A 95 -13.70 11.84 -4.43
C ARG A 95 -15.20 11.73 -4.16
N THR A 96 -15.98 11.51 -5.21
CA THR A 96 -17.45 11.37 -5.15
C THR A 96 -17.94 9.97 -4.73
N TRP A 97 -17.05 9.03 -4.41
CA TRP A 97 -17.37 7.62 -4.13
C TRP A 97 -18.04 6.87 -5.28
N ASN A 98 -17.83 7.35 -6.50
CA ASN A 98 -18.10 6.62 -7.72
C ASN A 98 -16.86 5.85 -8.15
N ARG A 99 -17.05 4.66 -8.72
CA ARG A 99 -15.97 3.89 -9.35
C ARG A 99 -15.32 4.73 -10.45
N LEU A 100 -13.99 4.74 -10.49
CA LEU A 100 -13.23 5.45 -11.52
C LEU A 100 -13.47 4.84 -12.91
N ILE A 101 -13.58 3.51 -12.97
CA ILE A 101 -13.98 2.77 -14.17
C ILE A 101 -15.13 1.80 -13.86
N GLY A 102 -16.02 1.58 -14.84
CA GLY A 102 -17.24 0.79 -14.66
C GLY A 102 -17.06 -0.73 -14.62
N SER A 103 -15.87 -1.24 -14.91
CA SER A 103 -15.60 -2.68 -14.95
C SER A 103 -15.82 -3.35 -13.58
N HIS A 104 -16.14 -4.65 -13.57
CA HIS A 104 -16.15 -5.48 -12.37
C HIS A 104 -14.80 -6.18 -12.11
N SER A 105 -13.92 -6.31 -13.11
CA SER A 105 -12.58 -6.88 -12.94
C SER A 105 -11.68 -5.96 -12.13
N SER A 106 -10.57 -6.46 -11.56
CA SER A 106 -9.61 -5.59 -10.85
C SER A 106 -9.16 -4.45 -11.75
N ASP A 107 -9.05 -3.24 -11.21
CA ASP A 107 -8.55 -2.09 -11.98
C ASP A 107 -7.06 -2.26 -12.32
N LYS A 108 -6.33 -3.11 -11.56
CA LYS A 108 -4.98 -3.60 -11.91
C LYS A 108 -4.93 -4.55 -13.12
N LYS A 109 -5.99 -4.66 -13.89
CA LYS A 109 -5.99 -5.43 -15.15
C LYS A 109 -6.36 -4.54 -16.33
N ASP A 110 -6.67 -3.27 -16.08
CA ASP A 110 -7.04 -2.32 -17.11
C ASP A 110 -5.79 -1.59 -17.62
N ASP A 111 -5.58 -1.62 -18.93
CA ASP A 111 -4.39 -1.03 -19.57
C ASP A 111 -4.33 0.51 -19.44
N THR A 112 -5.48 1.18 -19.31
CA THR A 112 -5.52 2.63 -19.12
C THR A 112 -5.11 2.98 -17.69
N ILE A 113 -5.62 2.23 -16.71
CA ILE A 113 -5.21 2.38 -15.31
C ILE A 113 -3.72 2.07 -15.14
N HIS A 114 -3.20 1.03 -15.80
CA HIS A 114 -1.77 0.72 -15.76
C HIS A 114 -0.89 1.87 -16.23
N ARG A 115 -1.21 2.48 -17.37
CA ARG A 115 -0.43 3.64 -17.88
C ARG A 115 -0.46 4.81 -16.90
N ILE A 116 -1.58 5.03 -16.22
CA ILE A 116 -1.70 6.06 -15.19
C ILE A 116 -0.83 5.73 -13.98
N ILE A 117 -0.92 4.51 -13.45
CA ILE A 117 -0.11 4.05 -12.32
C ILE A 117 1.38 4.16 -12.65
N GLU A 118 1.78 3.71 -13.84
CA GLU A 118 3.16 3.79 -14.31
C GLU A 118 3.64 5.24 -14.39
N SER A 119 2.82 6.15 -14.92
CA SER A 119 3.15 7.58 -14.95
C SER A 119 3.31 8.21 -13.57
N ALA A 120 2.54 7.75 -12.58
CA ALA A 120 2.52 8.29 -11.23
C ALA A 120 3.61 7.68 -10.31
N THR A 121 4.02 6.44 -10.57
CA THR A 121 4.86 5.65 -9.65
C THR A 121 6.10 5.02 -10.26
N THR A 122 6.24 5.04 -11.59
CA THR A 122 7.25 4.30 -12.37
C THR A 122 7.09 2.77 -12.34
N ILE A 123 6.04 2.23 -11.70
CA ILE A 123 5.79 0.78 -11.63
C ILE A 123 5.20 0.30 -12.95
N ALA A 124 5.92 -0.59 -13.63
CA ALA A 124 5.47 -1.13 -14.92
C ALA A 124 4.35 -2.16 -14.76
N ALA A 125 3.58 -2.39 -15.84
CA ALA A 125 2.45 -3.31 -15.80
C ALA A 125 2.84 -4.76 -15.42
N ASN A 126 3.99 -5.24 -15.90
CA ASN A 126 4.51 -6.58 -15.55
C ASN A 126 4.92 -6.68 -14.07
N GLU A 127 5.48 -5.60 -13.52
CA GLU A 127 5.85 -5.50 -12.11
C GLU A 127 4.63 -5.55 -11.19
N LEU A 128 3.55 -4.86 -11.58
CA LEU A 128 2.29 -4.86 -10.84
C LEU A 128 1.57 -6.21 -10.90
N GLN A 129 1.71 -6.93 -12.02
CA GLN A 129 1.11 -8.25 -12.23
C GLN A 129 1.86 -9.36 -11.48
N TYR A 130 3.19 -9.27 -11.41
CA TYR A 130 4.04 -10.29 -10.80
C TYR A 130 5.01 -9.66 -9.78
N PRO A 131 4.53 -9.10 -8.66
CA PRO A 131 5.38 -8.43 -7.69
C PRO A 131 6.38 -9.36 -6.98
N ASP A 132 6.10 -10.66 -6.91
CA ASP A 132 6.95 -11.63 -6.22
C ASP A 132 8.28 -11.88 -6.93
N VAL A 133 8.32 -11.75 -8.26
CA VAL A 133 9.54 -11.95 -9.06
C VAL A 133 10.39 -10.68 -9.19
N VAL A 134 9.89 -9.55 -8.71
CA VAL A 134 10.62 -8.29 -8.76
C VAL A 134 11.71 -8.27 -7.69
N SER A 135 12.89 -7.80 -8.09
CA SER A 135 14.08 -7.68 -7.24
C SER A 135 13.83 -6.76 -6.05
N ILE A 136 14.65 -6.94 -5.00
CA ILE A 136 14.53 -6.15 -3.77
C ILE A 136 14.91 -4.70 -4.05
N SER A 137 15.98 -4.47 -4.82
CA SER A 137 16.38 -3.12 -5.28
C SER A 137 15.21 -2.38 -5.92
N ARG A 138 14.50 -3.05 -6.82
CA ARG A 138 13.41 -2.45 -7.56
C ARG A 138 12.19 -2.15 -6.68
N LYS A 139 11.87 -3.05 -5.73
CA LYS A 139 10.87 -2.78 -4.69
C LYS A 139 11.24 -1.58 -3.82
N MET A 140 12.52 -1.42 -3.47
CA MET A 140 13.02 -0.25 -2.76
C MET A 140 12.95 1.03 -3.61
N GLN A 141 13.22 0.96 -4.92
CA GLN A 141 13.05 2.09 -5.84
C GLN A 141 11.59 2.58 -5.89
N TRP A 142 10.62 1.68 -5.88
CA TRP A 142 9.20 2.07 -5.81
C TRP A 142 8.86 2.87 -4.54
N ALA A 143 9.62 2.68 -3.47
CA ALA A 143 9.42 3.36 -2.21
C ALA A 143 10.21 4.67 -2.10
N ALA A 144 11.28 4.84 -2.89
CA ALA A 144 12.26 5.89 -2.71
C ALA A 144 11.69 7.32 -2.84
N SER A 145 10.71 7.53 -3.72
CA SER A 145 10.05 8.83 -3.92
C SER A 145 8.85 9.07 -3.00
N ARG A 146 8.45 8.07 -2.19
CA ARG A 146 7.27 8.16 -1.35
C ARG A 146 7.55 8.88 -0.03
N GLN A 147 6.53 9.59 0.44
CA GLN A 147 6.53 10.43 1.63
C GLN A 147 5.87 9.70 2.80
N VAL A 148 6.47 9.86 3.97
CA VAL A 148 5.99 9.26 5.22
C VAL A 148 5.81 10.33 6.29
N THR A 149 4.80 10.16 7.15
CA THR A 149 4.55 11.11 8.25
C THR A 149 5.49 10.86 9.42
N ARG A 150 5.73 9.59 9.76
CA ARG A 150 6.76 9.19 10.72
C ARG A 150 7.96 8.68 9.95
N ALA A 151 9.14 9.14 10.30
CA ALA A 151 10.34 8.84 9.52
C ALA A 151 10.63 7.33 9.50
N GLU A 152 10.31 6.61 10.57
CA GLU A 152 10.46 5.15 10.67
C GLU A 152 9.50 4.37 9.75
N ASP A 153 8.37 4.96 9.36
CA ASP A 153 7.43 4.32 8.44
C ASP A 153 8.05 4.10 7.05
N GLY A 154 9.14 4.81 6.71
CA GLY A 154 9.91 4.52 5.50
C GLY A 154 10.45 3.08 5.48
N ALA A 155 10.78 2.53 6.65
CA ALA A 155 11.19 1.14 6.79
C ALA A 155 10.00 0.20 7.07
N TYR A 156 9.11 0.58 7.99
CA TYR A 156 7.98 -0.28 8.39
C TYR A 156 6.98 -0.53 7.25
N SER A 157 6.78 0.44 6.36
CA SER A 157 5.92 0.28 5.18
C SER A 157 6.50 -0.63 4.09
N LEU A 158 7.72 -1.14 4.25
CA LEU A 158 8.33 -2.06 3.28
C LEU A 158 8.47 -3.48 3.81
N MET A 159 8.38 -3.69 5.12
CA MET A 159 8.70 -4.99 5.70
C MET A 159 7.82 -6.12 5.13
N GLY A 160 6.52 -5.89 4.93
CA GLY A 160 5.63 -6.89 4.34
C GLY A 160 5.94 -7.19 2.87
N LEU A 161 6.21 -6.14 2.08
CA LEU A 161 6.59 -6.25 0.66
C LEU A 161 7.93 -6.99 0.47
N LEU A 162 8.84 -6.83 1.43
CA LEU A 162 10.18 -7.43 1.42
C LEU A 162 10.26 -8.74 2.22
N GLY A 163 9.13 -9.24 2.75
CA GLY A 163 9.09 -10.49 3.52
C GLY A 163 9.82 -10.46 4.86
N VAL A 164 10.04 -9.27 5.44
CA VAL A 164 10.70 -9.07 6.71
C VAL A 164 9.67 -8.92 7.83
N SER A 165 9.91 -9.57 8.97
CA SER A 165 9.15 -9.35 10.19
C SER A 165 10.05 -8.75 11.27
N MET A 166 9.73 -7.56 11.73
CA MET A 166 10.43 -6.88 12.82
C MET A 166 9.44 -6.09 13.68
N SER A 167 9.72 -5.96 14.98
CA SER A 167 8.87 -5.20 15.90
C SER A 167 8.88 -3.70 15.61
N ILE A 168 7.76 -3.03 15.85
CA ILE A 168 7.61 -1.59 15.67
C ILE A 168 8.09 -0.86 16.92
N ALA A 169 9.06 0.04 16.74
CA ALA A 169 9.67 0.85 17.78
C ALA A 169 9.68 2.32 17.35
N TYR A 170 8.53 3.00 17.43
CA TYR A 170 8.46 4.43 17.16
C TYR A 170 9.32 5.22 18.15
N GLY A 171 10.15 6.13 17.64
CA GLY A 171 11.16 6.84 18.42
C GLY A 171 12.58 6.27 18.29
N GLU A 172 12.77 5.13 17.60
CA GLU A 172 14.12 4.61 17.32
C GLU A 172 14.87 5.43 16.25
N GLY A 173 14.16 6.24 15.48
CA GLY A 173 14.71 7.02 14.38
C GLY A 173 14.78 6.24 13.07
N ALA A 174 14.67 6.96 11.95
CA ALA A 174 14.57 6.36 10.61
C ALA A 174 15.79 5.51 10.26
N GLU A 175 17.00 5.97 10.61
CA GLU A 175 18.24 5.25 10.32
C GLU A 175 18.28 3.88 11.01
N HIS A 176 17.90 3.82 12.29
CA HIS A 176 17.85 2.56 13.02
C HIS A 176 16.77 1.62 12.49
N ALA A 177 15.56 2.13 12.22
CA ALA A 177 14.49 1.35 11.61
C ALA A 177 14.91 0.77 10.24
N PHE A 178 15.59 1.57 9.42
CA PHE A 178 16.10 1.13 8.12
C PHE A 178 17.23 0.10 8.24
N ILE A 179 18.18 0.26 9.17
CA ILE A 179 19.22 -0.74 9.45
C ILE A 179 18.59 -2.07 9.87
N ARG A 180 17.54 -2.05 10.68
CA ARG A 180 16.81 -3.26 11.09
C ARG A 180 16.13 -3.93 9.90
N LEU A 181 15.53 -3.15 9.01
CA LEU A 181 14.96 -3.66 7.76
C LEU A 181 16.04 -4.36 6.93
N LEU A 182 17.18 -3.71 6.69
CA LEU A 182 18.29 -4.30 5.94
C LEU A 182 18.81 -5.59 6.58
N LYS A 183 18.98 -5.62 7.91
CA LYS A 183 19.34 -6.84 8.64
C LYS A 183 18.32 -7.95 8.45
N GLY A 184 17.03 -7.62 8.47
CA GLY A 184 15.93 -8.54 8.21
C GLY A 184 15.96 -9.11 6.79
N ILE A 185 16.24 -8.26 5.79
CA ILE A 185 16.39 -8.68 4.40
C ILE A 185 17.55 -9.68 4.28
N LEU A 186 18.73 -9.35 4.82
CA LEU A 186 19.92 -10.19 4.76
C LEU A 186 19.78 -11.53 5.50
N SER A 187 18.86 -11.60 6.46
CA SER A 187 18.57 -12.83 7.21
C SER A 187 17.62 -13.78 6.47
N THR A 188 16.99 -13.31 5.39
CA THR A 188 16.08 -14.14 4.57
C THR A 188 16.88 -14.97 3.56
N SER A 189 16.62 -16.27 3.51
CA SER A 189 17.46 -17.28 2.83
C SER A 189 17.50 -17.21 1.28
N ASN A 190 16.85 -16.23 0.65
CA ASN A 190 16.66 -16.14 -0.80
C ASN A 190 17.19 -14.84 -1.43
N THR A 191 17.98 -14.05 -0.70
CA THR A 191 18.43 -12.74 -1.18
C THR A 191 19.77 -12.80 -1.90
N ASP A 192 19.83 -12.35 -3.15
CA ASP A 192 21.09 -11.87 -3.72
C ASP A 192 21.48 -10.59 -2.97
N VAL A 193 22.40 -10.74 -2.02
CA VAL A 193 22.86 -9.67 -1.12
C VAL A 193 23.36 -8.45 -1.90
N LEU A 194 23.86 -8.65 -3.13
CA LEU A 194 24.38 -7.56 -3.95
C LEU A 194 23.25 -6.69 -4.53
N ASP A 195 22.07 -7.24 -4.77
CA ASP A 195 20.91 -6.50 -5.26
C ASP A 195 20.46 -5.43 -4.28
N VAL A 196 20.59 -5.69 -2.97
CA VAL A 196 20.20 -4.74 -1.91
C VAL A 196 20.92 -3.39 -2.03
N PHE A 197 22.10 -3.33 -2.67
CA PHE A 197 22.86 -2.09 -2.83
C PHE A 197 22.57 -1.35 -4.14
N ASN A 198 21.76 -1.89 -5.05
CA ASN A 198 21.48 -1.33 -6.38
C ASN A 198 20.16 -0.53 -6.44
N TRP A 199 19.77 0.13 -5.35
CA TRP A 199 18.49 0.85 -5.24
C TRP A 199 18.58 2.35 -5.55
N GLY A 200 19.79 2.89 -5.71
CA GLY A 200 20.00 4.26 -6.17
C GLY A 200 19.70 4.38 -7.66
N GLY A 201 18.60 5.06 -7.99
CA GLY A 201 18.29 5.50 -9.36
C GLY A 201 19.04 6.78 -9.72
#